data_AF-A0AAJ6P9H3-F1
#
_entry.id   AF-A0AAJ6P9H3-F1
#
_cell.length_a   1.000
_cell.length_b   1.000
_cell.length_c   1.000
_cell.angle_alpha   90.00
_cell.angle_beta   90.00
_cell.angle_gamma   90.00
#
_symmetry.space_group_name_H-M   'P 1'
#
loop_
_entity.id
_entity.type
_entity.pdbx_description
1 polymer ?
#
loop_
_entity_poly.entity_id
_entity_poly.type
_entity_poly.pdbx_seq_one_letter_code
_entity_poly.pdbx_strand_id
1 'polypeptide(L)' 'MATKVNRQWRLVSRPIGLIAESDFEWRQEPVPTLEEGQILVRNIYLSRSNRSPAWNGI' A
#
# COMPACT_ATOMS: atom_id res chain seq x y z
N MET A 1 -1.54 25.50 -6.68
CA MET A 1 -2.29 24.26 -6.42
C MET A 1 -1.41 23.36 -5.56
N ALA A 2 -1.93 22.76 -4.48
CA ALA A 2 -1.12 21.91 -3.60
C ALA A 2 -0.86 20.55 -4.26
N THR A 3 0.41 20.12 -4.28
CA THR A 3 0.79 18.79 -4.75
C THR A 3 0.16 17.73 -3.87
N LYS A 4 -0.65 16.85 -4.45
CA LYS A 4 -1.21 15.71 -3.72
C LYS A 4 -0.14 14.64 -3.57
N VAL A 5 0.04 14.14 -2.35
CA VAL A 5 0.99 13.06 -2.04
C VAL A 5 0.22 11.76 -1.86
N ASN A 6 0.57 10.76 -2.66
CA ASN A 6 0.16 9.38 -2.49
C ASN A 6 1.06 8.70 -1.44
N ARG A 7 0.43 8.11 -0.42
CA ARG A 7 1.11 7.39 0.66
C ARG A 7 0.81 5.91 0.50
N GLN A 8 1.85 5.09 0.49
CA GLN A 8 1.74 3.69 0.11
C GLN A 8 2.67 2.82 0.95
N TRP A 9 2.14 1.67 1.38
CA TRP A 9 2.96 0.55 1.84
C TRP A 9 3.36 -0.26 0.60
N ARG A 10 4.66 -0.40 0.35
CA ARG A 10 5.19 -1.25 -0.73
C ARG A 10 5.79 -2.51 -0.15
N LEU A 11 5.55 -3.64 -0.79
CA LEU A 11 6.23 -4.90 -0.48
C LEU A 11 7.66 -4.83 -1.05
N VAL A 12 8.67 -4.85 -0.18
CA VAL A 12 10.10 -4.80 -0.57
C VAL A 12 10.73 -6.18 -0.61
N SER A 13 10.33 -7.08 0.27
CA SER A 13 10.71 -8.50 0.26
C SER A 13 9.50 -9.38 0.47
N ARG A 14 9.54 -10.59 -0.07
CA ARG A 14 8.53 -11.60 0.27
C ARG A 14 8.86 -12.15 1.66
N PRO A 15 7.91 -12.14 2.61
CA PRO A 15 8.13 -12.68 3.94
C PRO A 15 8.56 -14.14 3.87
N ILE A 16 9.54 -14.51 4.72
CA ILE A 16 9.89 -15.90 4.99
C ILE A 16 9.38 -16.20 6.41
N GLY A 17 8.24 -16.89 6.50
CA GLY A 17 7.53 -17.08 7.77
C GLY A 17 6.46 -16.00 8.01
N LEU A 18 6.43 -15.42 9.21
CA LEU A 18 5.52 -14.33 9.55
C LEU A 18 5.95 -13.02 8.87
N ILE A 19 5.00 -12.09 8.64
CA ILE A 19 5.36 -10.75 8.17
C ILE A 19 6.23 -10.07 9.22
N ALA A 20 7.33 -9.49 8.75
CA ALA A 20 8.12 -8.53 9.50
C ALA A 20 7.95 -7.12 8.94
N GLU A 21 8.26 -6.11 9.74
CA GLU A 21 8.29 -4.72 9.28
C GLU A 21 9.24 -4.54 8.10
N SER A 22 10.33 -5.31 8.05
CA SER A 22 11.30 -5.29 6.94
C SER A 22 10.72 -5.74 5.59
N ASP A 23 9.58 -6.42 5.57
CA ASP A 23 8.92 -6.83 4.32
C ASP A 23 8.21 -5.67 3.62
N PHE A 24 7.96 -4.57 4.35
CA PHE A 24 7.23 -3.43 3.83
C PHE A 24 7.99 -2.13 4.03
N GLU A 25 7.80 -1.21 3.10
CA GLU A 25 8.33 0.14 3.20
C GLU A 25 7.20 1.17 3.05
N TRP A 26 7.19 2.16 3.94
CA TRP A 26 6.33 3.32 3.81
C TRP A 26 6.93 4.34 2.85
N ARG A 27 6.25 4.60 1.74
CA ARG A 27 6.67 5.56 0.71
C ARG A 27 5.66 6.68 0.56
N GLN A 28 6.18 7.86 0.21
CA GLN A 28 5.41 9.05 -0.12
C GLN A 28 5.87 9.57 -1.48
N GLU A 29 4.94 9.69 -2.42
CA GLU A 29 5.24 10.11 -3.78
C GLU A 29 4.14 11.07 -4.28
N PRO A 30 4.42 11.95 -5.24
CA PRO A 30 3.37 12.76 -5.86
C PRO A 30 2.33 11.87 -6.54
N VAL A 31 1.07 12.26 -6.52
CA VAL A 31 0.02 11.61 -7.32
C VAL A 31 0.38 11.76 -8.80
N PRO A 32 0.49 10.65 -9.57
CA PRO A 32 0.85 10.72 -10.98
C PRO A 32 -0.26 11.36 -11.82
N THR A 33 0.11 11.87 -12.99
CA THR A 33 -0.85 12.34 -14.00
C THR A 33 -1.65 11.15 -14.53
N LEU A 34 -2.97 11.32 -14.68
CA LEU A 34 -3.85 10.31 -15.25
C LEU A 34 -3.71 10.27 -16.78
N GLU A 35 -3.76 9.07 -17.33
CA GLU A 35 -3.90 8.83 -18.77
C GLU A 35 -5.38 8.65 -19.16
N GLU A 36 -5.66 8.64 -20.47
CA GLU A 36 -7.01 8.43 -20.98
C GLU A 36 -7.61 7.10 -20.48
N GLY A 37 -8.84 7.15 -19.98
CA GLY A 37 -9.51 5.99 -19.39
C GLY A 37 -9.11 5.64 -17.95
N GLN A 38 -8.18 6.38 -17.33
CA GLN A 38 -7.83 6.19 -15.91
C GLN A 38 -8.66 7.08 -14.98
N ILE A 39 -8.79 6.67 -13.71
CA ILE A 39 -9.47 7.44 -12.66
C ILE A 39 -8.59 7.58 -11.42
N LEU A 40 -8.71 8.73 -10.74
CA LEU A 40 -8.09 8.94 -9.44
C LEU A 40 -9.06 8.54 -8.33
N VAL A 41 -8.68 7.56 -7.53
CA VAL A 41 -9.45 7.12 -6.36
C VAL A 41 -8.76 7.58 -5.09
N ARG A 42 -9.55 8.14 -4.16
CA ARG A 42 -9.12 8.39 -2.78
C ARG A 42 -9.56 7.23 -1.91
N ASN A 43 -8.61 6.36 -1.54
CA ASN A 43 -8.88 5.27 -0.60
C ASN A 43 -9.15 5.84 0.81
N ILE A 44 -10.29 5.48 1.39
CA ILE A 44 -10.70 5.86 2.76
C ILE A 44 -10.57 4.66 3.71
N TYR A 45 -10.87 3.47 3.20
CA TYR A 45 -10.79 2.21 3.94
C TYR A 45 -9.98 1.18 3.16
N LEU A 46 -9.26 0.32 3.88
CA LEU A 46 -8.56 -0.83 3.34
C LEU A 46 -9.18 -2.09 3.93
N SER A 47 -9.46 -3.08 3.09
CA SER A 47 -9.92 -4.38 3.58
C SER A 47 -8.73 -5.17 4.11
N ARG A 48 -8.91 -5.78 5.28
CA ARG A 48 -7.96 -6.71 5.88
C ARG A 48 -8.60 -8.09 5.87
N SER A 49 -8.01 -9.04 5.13
CA SER A 49 -8.48 -10.42 5.11
C SER A 49 -7.48 -11.34 5.80
N ASN A 50 -7.99 -12.42 6.42
CA ASN A 50 -7.20 -13.45 7.11
C ASN A 50 -6.51 -14.43 6.15
N ARG A 51 -6.69 -14.28 4.83
CA ARG A 51 -6.17 -15.22 3.83
C ARG A 51 -4.68 -15.04 3.55
N SER A 52 -4.07 -14.00 4.09
CA SER A 52 -2.61 -13.84 4.09
C SER A 52 -2.05 -14.61 5.30
N PRO A 53 -1.17 -15.62 5.11
CA PRO A 53 -0.55 -16.37 6.23
C PRO A 53 0.24 -15.47 7.21
N ALA A 54 0.51 -14.26 6.77
CA ALA A 54 1.01 -13.09 7.45
C ALA A 54 0.35 -12.66 8.78
N TRP A 55 -0.96 -12.84 8.96
CA TRP A 55 -1.71 -12.18 10.04
C TRP A 55 -2.40 -13.21 10.93
N ASN A 56 -1.62 -14.05 11.60
CA ASN A 56 -2.11 -14.88 12.70
C ASN A 56 -2.06 -14.05 14.00
N GLY A 57 -3.18 -13.44 14.36
CA GLY A 57 -3.56 -13.11 15.74
C GLY A 57 -2.69 -12.08 16.48
N ILE A 58 -3.28 -10.91 16.73
CA ILE A 58 -3.15 -10.29 18.05
C ILE A 58 -3.92 -11.17 19.04
#